data_AF-A0A529CQG5-F1
#
_entry.id   AF-A0A529CQG5-F1
#
_cell.length_a   1.000
_cell.length_b   1.000
_cell.length_c   1.000
_cell.angle_alpha   90.00
_cell.angle_beta   90.00
_cell.angle_gamma   90.00
#
_symmetry.space_group_name_H-M   'P 1'
#
loop_
_entity.id
_entity.type
_entity.pdbx_description
1 polymer ?
#
loop_
_entity_poly.entity_id
_entity_poly.type
_entity_poly.pdbx_seq_one_letter_code
_entity_poly.pdbx_strand_id
1 'polypeptide(L)'
;MARLATYDYRALGRLLRARLEDDGRGWRVCAAEIGVCASDLSRICNGQSVSAPKVIAVCDWLKLSFRAFYDPPQAAEPERETPEVFHGKSTETEGQADVG
;
A
#
# COMPACT_ATOMS: atom_id res chain seq x y z
N MET A 1 -5.67 -19.90 14.94
CA MET A 1 -6.23 -19.45 13.64
C MET A 1 -5.28 -18.40 13.08
N ALA A 2 -4.79 -18.57 11.86
CA ALA A 2 -3.94 -17.56 11.22
C ALA A 2 -4.78 -16.32 10.86
N ARG A 3 -4.35 -15.13 11.27
CA ARG A 3 -5.01 -13.87 10.90
C ARG A 3 -4.58 -13.51 9.47
N LEU A 4 -5.52 -13.21 8.59
CA LEU A 4 -5.21 -12.72 7.24
C LEU A 4 -4.71 -11.27 7.28
N ALA A 5 -3.93 -10.89 6.28
CA ALA A 5 -3.49 -9.52 6.10
C ALA A 5 -4.69 -8.58 5.91
N THR A 6 -4.66 -7.41 6.54
CA THR A 6 -5.76 -6.45 6.44
C THR A 6 -5.26 -5.01 6.60
N TYR A 7 -6.17 -4.05 6.53
CA TYR A 7 -5.90 -2.66 6.90
C TYR A 7 -6.75 -2.27 8.10
N ASP A 8 -6.23 -1.41 8.98
CA ASP A 8 -7.05 -0.70 9.96
C ASP A 8 -7.87 0.41 9.29
N TYR A 9 -8.97 -0.01 8.66
CA TYR A 9 -9.92 0.89 8.02
C TYR A 9 -10.60 1.83 9.02
N ARG A 10 -10.67 1.49 10.31
CA ARG A 10 -11.27 2.36 11.33
C ARG A 10 -10.35 3.53 11.63
N ALA A 11 -9.05 3.29 11.80
CA ALA A 11 -8.07 4.36 11.97
C ALA A 11 -7.99 5.24 10.72
N LEU A 12 -7.92 4.64 9.53
CA LEU A 12 -7.92 5.38 8.27
C LEU A 12 -9.19 6.22 8.11
N GLY A 13 -10.36 5.64 8.39
CA GLY A 13 -11.66 6.33 8.28
C GLY A 13 -11.80 7.53 9.21
N ARG A 14 -11.26 7.46 10.44
CA ARG A 14 -11.26 8.60 11.37
C ARG A 14 -10.44 9.78 10.82
N LEU A 15 -9.23 9.50 10.33
CA LEU A 15 -8.35 10.53 9.77
C LEU A 15 -8.91 11.11 8.47
N LEU A 16 -9.43 10.26 7.60
CA LEU A 16 -10.10 10.68 6.36
C LEU A 16 -11.28 11.59 6.66
N ARG A 17 -12.16 11.22 7.60
CA ARG A 17 -13.32 12.03 7.97
C ARG A 17 -12.90 13.41 8.49
N ALA A 18 -11.94 13.46 9.42
CA ALA A 18 -11.44 14.72 9.95
C ALA A 18 -10.90 15.63 8.85
N ARG A 19 -10.16 15.08 7.88
CA ARG A 19 -9.63 15.87 6.76
C ARG A 19 -10.71 16.34 5.79
N LEU A 20 -11.73 15.52 5.52
CA LEU A 20 -12.87 15.91 4.68
C LEU A 20 -13.72 17.01 5.32
N GLU A 21 -13.90 16.97 6.63
CA GLU A 21 -14.61 18.00 7.40
C GLU A 21 -13.83 19.33 7.42
N ASP A 22 -12.51 19.27 7.59
CA ASP A 22 -11.62 20.44 7.52
C ASP A 22 -11.56 21.08 6.12
N ASP A 23 -11.60 20.26 5.06
CA ASP A 23 -11.55 20.74 3.68
C ASP A 23 -12.82 21.49 3.24
N GLY A 24 -14.01 21.01 3.64
CA GLY A 24 -15.29 21.71 3.42
C GLY A 24 -15.80 21.77 1.96
N ARG A 25 -14.99 21.43 0.94
CA ARG A 25 -15.41 21.46 -0.49
C ARG A 25 -16.41 20.36 -0.88
N GLY A 26 -16.70 19.44 0.04
CA GLY A 26 -17.68 18.37 -0.13
C GLY A 26 -17.08 17.11 -0.72
N TRP A 27 -17.70 15.98 -0.38
CA TRP A 27 -17.11 14.64 -0.57
C TRP A 27 -16.84 14.28 -2.02
N ARG A 28 -17.67 14.74 -2.96
CA ARG A 28 -17.49 14.45 -4.40
C ARG A 28 -16.27 15.15 -4.99
N VAL A 29 -15.99 16.36 -4.53
CA VAL A 29 -14.84 17.14 -5.00
C VAL A 29 -13.54 16.48 -4.53
N CYS A 30 -13.45 16.13 -3.24
CA CYS A 30 -12.29 15.42 -2.70
C CYS A 30 -12.12 14.05 -3.36
N ALA A 31 -13.21 13.31 -3.59
CA ALA A 31 -13.15 12.01 -4.27
C ALA A 31 -12.55 12.10 -5.67
N ALA A 32 -12.95 13.11 -6.45
CA ALA A 32 -12.40 13.35 -7.79
C ALA A 32 -10.90 13.69 -7.76
N GLU A 33 -10.46 14.48 -6.78
CA GLU A 33 -9.05 14.84 -6.58
C GLU A 33 -8.19 13.62 -6.19
N ILE A 34 -8.73 12.72 -5.36
CA ILE A 34 -8.06 11.48 -4.94
C ILE A 34 -8.06 10.43 -6.06
N GLY A 35 -8.98 10.54 -7.03
CA GLY A 35 -9.18 9.54 -8.08
C GLY A 35 -10.01 8.32 -7.62
N VAL A 36 -10.96 8.53 -6.71
CA VAL A 36 -11.88 7.50 -6.20
C VAL A 36 -13.33 7.95 -6.27
N CYS A 37 -14.27 7.03 -6.02
CA CYS A 37 -15.69 7.39 -5.92
C CYS A 37 -16.05 7.88 -4.51
N ALA A 38 -17.04 8.77 -4.40
CA ALA A 38 -17.54 9.22 -3.09
C ALA A 38 -18.08 8.05 -2.22
N SER A 39 -18.57 6.99 -2.86
CA SER A 39 -18.98 5.75 -2.19
C SER A 39 -17.80 4.99 -1.58
N ASP A 40 -16.61 5.07 -2.17
CA ASP A 40 -15.40 4.47 -1.59
C ASP A 40 -14.95 5.24 -0.34
N LEU A 41 -15.01 6.58 -0.36
CA LEU A 41 -14.76 7.39 0.83
C LEU A 41 -15.74 7.06 1.97
N SER A 42 -17.02 6.90 1.64
CA SER A 42 -18.04 6.47 2.60
C SER A 42 -17.76 5.09 3.18
N ARG A 43 -17.36 4.12 2.35
CA ARG A 43 -16.96 2.78 2.82
C ARG A 43 -15.82 2.88 3.83
N ILE A 44 -14.74 3.60 3.49
CA ILE A 44 -13.58 3.77 4.37
C ILE A 44 -13.97 4.45 5.69
N CYS A 45 -14.74 5.54 5.64
CA CYS A 45 -15.22 6.25 6.84
C CYS A 45 -16.09 5.37 7.75
N ASN A 46 -16.78 4.37 7.19
CA ASN A 46 -17.58 3.39 7.93
C ASN A 46 -16.80 2.11 8.28
N GLY A 47 -15.48 2.07 8.06
CA GLY A 47 -14.62 0.93 8.36
C GLY A 47 -14.81 -0.27 7.43
N GLN A 48 -15.42 -0.07 6.25
CA GLN A 48 -15.61 -1.10 5.25
C GLN A 48 -14.38 -1.23 4.36
N SER A 49 -14.07 -2.46 3.96
CA SER A 49 -12.92 -2.77 3.11
C SER A 49 -13.10 -2.24 1.69
N VAL A 50 -11.99 -1.76 1.13
CA VAL A 50 -11.86 -1.38 -0.28
C VAL A 50 -10.58 -1.97 -0.87
N SER A 51 -10.42 -1.92 -2.19
CA SER A 51 -9.21 -2.42 -2.85
C SER A 51 -7.96 -1.65 -2.42
N ALA A 52 -6.81 -2.34 -2.39
CA ALA A 52 -5.54 -1.75 -1.98
C ALA A 52 -5.16 -0.45 -2.73
N PRO A 53 -5.35 -0.33 -4.07
CA PRO A 53 -5.07 0.93 -4.77
C PRO A 53 -5.85 2.13 -4.23
N LYS A 54 -7.09 1.92 -3.76
CA LYS A 54 -7.91 2.99 -3.18
C LYS A 54 -7.39 3.43 -1.82
N VAL A 55 -6.91 2.49 -1.00
CA VAL A 55 -6.25 2.80 0.28
C VAL A 55 -5.00 3.64 0.03
N ILE A 56 -4.16 3.24 -0.93
CA ILE A 56 -2.93 3.95 -1.28
C ILE A 56 -3.25 5.38 -1.75
N ALA A 57 -4.19 5.55 -2.69
CA ALA A 57 -4.58 6.87 -3.18
C ALA A 57 -5.08 7.80 -2.06
N VAL A 58 -5.89 7.27 -1.13
CA VAL A 58 -6.35 8.03 0.05
C VAL A 58 -5.18 8.38 0.96
N CYS A 59 -4.26 7.45 1.23
CA CYS A 59 -3.08 7.72 2.06
C CYS A 59 -2.17 8.79 1.45
N ASP A 60 -1.94 8.74 0.13
CA ASP A 60 -1.13 9.71 -0.61
C ASP A 60 -1.73 11.12 -0.59
N TRP A 61 -3.05 11.21 -0.64
CA TRP A 61 -3.77 12.47 -0.48
C TRP A 61 -3.66 13.01 0.96
N LEU A 62 -3.77 12.14 1.96
CA LEU A 62 -3.60 12.47 3.38
C LEU A 62 -2.14 12.71 3.79
N LYS A 63 -1.17 12.47 2.90
CA LYS A 63 0.28 12.52 3.21
C LYS A 63 0.69 11.56 4.32
N LEU A 64 0.06 10.40 4.36
CA LEU A 64 0.32 9.32 5.32
C LEU A 64 0.89 8.10 4.60
N SER A 65 1.67 7.29 5.31
CA SER A 65 2.12 6.01 4.77
C SER A 65 1.01 4.97 4.89
N PHE A 66 0.64 4.30 3.78
CA PHE A 66 -0.30 3.18 3.82
C PHE A 66 0.19 2.05 4.74
N ARG A 67 1.51 1.91 4.93
CA ARG A 67 2.09 0.92 5.86
C ARG A 67 1.71 1.16 7.32
N ALA A 68 1.36 2.39 7.71
CA ALA A 68 0.92 2.68 9.08
C ALA A 68 -0.42 2.01 9.43
N PHE A 69 -1.22 1.66 8.42
CA PHE A 69 -2.52 1.01 8.58
C PHE A 69 -2.48 -0.47 8.20
N TYR A 70 -1.39 -0.95 7.65
CA TYR A 70 -1.29 -2.33 7.17
C TYR A 70 -1.03 -3.28 8.33
N ASP A 71 -1.96 -4.20 8.55
CA ASP A 71 -1.83 -5.30 9.47
C ASP A 71 -1.33 -6.55 8.72
N PRO A 72 -0.08 -7.00 8.96
CA PRO A 72 0.44 -8.19 8.32
C PRO A 72 -0.35 -9.45 8.77
N PRO A 73 -0.36 -10.50 7.94
CA PRO A 73 -0.98 -11.76 8.33
C PRO A 73 -0.20 -12.35 9.51
N GLN A 74 -0.93 -12.85 10.51
CA GLN A 74 -0.34 -13.57 11.62
C GLN A 74 -0.33 -15.05 11.25
N ALA A 75 0.70 -15.48 10.54
CA ALA A 75 1.02 -16.90 10.41
C ALA A 75 1.93 -17.31 11.57
N ALA A 76 1.69 -18.48 12.17
CA ALA A 76 2.75 -19.18 12.89
C ALA A 76 3.86 -19.40 11.87
N GLU A 77 5.06 -18.89 12.15
CA GLU A 77 6.20 -18.93 11.23
C GLU A 77 6.37 -20.33 10.64
N PRO A 78 6.53 -20.45 9.32
CA PRO A 78 7.62 -21.22 8.81
C PRO A 78 8.69 -20.21 8.44
N GLU A 79 9.83 -20.29 9.11
CA GLU A 79 11.11 -19.73 8.65
C GLU A 79 11.27 -20.10 7.17
N ARG A 80 10.86 -19.23 6.27
CA ARG A 80 11.36 -19.31 4.90
C ARG A 80 12.70 -18.62 4.96
N GLU A 81 13.75 -19.41 5.16
CA GLU A 81 15.12 -19.01 4.85
C GLU A 81 15.10 -18.33 3.49
N THR A 82 15.17 -17.00 3.49
CA THR A 82 15.46 -16.25 2.27
C THR A 82 16.88 -16.64 1.90
N PRO A 83 17.14 -17.30 0.76
CA PRO A 83 18.51 -17.54 0.35
C PRO A 83 19.17 -16.17 0.23
N GLU A 84 20.23 -15.97 1.02
CA GLU A 84 21.09 -14.81 0.95
C GLU A 84 21.48 -14.58 -0.51
N VAL A 85 21.13 -13.39 -1.00
CA VAL A 85 21.78 -12.69 -2.12
C VAL A 85 22.43 -13.60 -3.16
N PHE A 86 21.76 -13.76 -4.30
CA PHE A 86 22.40 -14.24 -5.53
C PHE A 86 23.51 -13.25 -5.93
N HIS A 87 24.72 -13.46 -5.40
CA HIS A 87 25.95 -12.86 -5.89
C HIS A 87 26.24 -13.51 -7.24
N GLY A 88 25.69 -12.92 -8.31
CA GLY A 88 26.17 -13.17 -9.65
C GLY A 88 27.65 -12.80 -9.68
N LYS A 89 28.53 -13.81 -9.64
CA LYS A 89 29.94 -13.60 -9.98
C LYS A 89 29.95 -13.22 -11.46
N SER A 90 30.26 -11.95 -11.72
CA SER A 90 30.63 -11.44 -13.03
C SER A 90 31.68 -12.38 -13.64
N THR A 91 31.32 -13.12 -14.68
CA THR A 91 32.31 -13.63 -15.61
C THR A 91 32.59 -12.50 -16.59
N GLU A 92 33.65 -11.76 -16.30
CA GLU A 92 34.41 -11.01 -17.29
C GLU A 92 34.82 -11.99 -18.39
N THR A 93 34.31 -11.82 -19.61
CA THR A 93 34.90 -12.46 -20.79
C THR A 93 35.92 -11.47 -21.34
N GLU A 94 37.17 -11.59 -20.88
CA GLU A 94 38.33 -10.96 -21.49
C GLU A 94 38.47 -11.42 -22.95
N GLY A 95 38.88 -10.49 -23.80
CA GLY A 95 38.99 -10.69 -25.23
C GLY A 95 40.02 -11.74 -25.63
N GLN A 96 39.75 -12.40 -26.76
CA GLN A 96 40.79 -13.05 -27.53
C GLN A 96 40.66 -12.60 -28.98
N ALA A 97 41.59 -11.73 -29.38
CA ALA A 97 41.97 -11.53 -30.76
C ALA A 97 42.57 -12.83 -31.31
N ASP A 98 42.23 -13.21 -32.53
CA ASP A 98 43.19 -13.84 -33.42
C ASP A 98 42.80 -13.65 -34.89
N VAL A 99 43.83 -13.37 -35.67
CA VAL A 99 43.86 -13.04 -37.09
C VAL A 99 44.00 -14.33 -37.90
N GLY A 100 43.20 -14.49 -38.95
CA GLY A 100 43.36 -15.53 -39.97
C GLY A 100 42.72 -15.13 -41.28
#